data_AF-A0A964EWK2-F1
#
_entry.id   AF-A0A964EWK2-F1
#
_cell.length_a   1.000
_cell.length_b   1.000
_cell.length_c   1.000
_cell.angle_alpha   90.00
_cell.angle_beta   90.00
_cell.angle_gamma   90.00
#
_symmetry.space_group_name_H-M   'P 1'
#
loop_
_entity.id
_entity.type
_entity.pdbx_description
1 polymer ?
#
loop_
_entity_poly.entity_id
_entity_poly.type
_entity_poly.pdbx_seq_one_letter_code
_entity_poly.pdbx_strand_id
1 'polypeptide(L)'
;MKKIISLAALLALATACEKEPIDTDGDGLTDPEEEELGTDPANADTDGDTISDSDELDMGLDPLDVDSDGDGYQDNWELAEGTDPANAGSVIYIGGYPYNPDKDSYGAPSIEDAVASTGNAFARFQFIDQFGDVVDIYDFAGQGKPVIIDIAADWCGPCHGMSSWITGDDYQGWGSYYTTTAEKVHNGDVFWVTVLGENRMGRAPSEDQVQTWADSYPHEGVPVLGDDGTLNRKYVLLGWPTTLFLDQDMVIQAMPTSSNHYGALDMVEAL
;
A
#
# COMPACT_ATOMS: atom_id res chain seq x y z
N MET A 1 -10.40 -34.33 -82.51
CA MET A 1 -11.17 -33.59 -81.47
C MET A 1 -11.34 -34.50 -80.26
N LYS A 2 -11.26 -33.91 -79.06
CA LYS A 2 -11.35 -34.52 -77.72
C LYS A 2 -10.12 -35.35 -77.27
N LYS A 3 -9.28 -34.73 -76.44
CA LYS A 3 -8.64 -35.44 -75.33
C LYS A 3 -9.17 -34.87 -74.02
N ILE A 4 -9.62 -35.82 -73.22
CA ILE A 4 -10.39 -35.72 -71.99
C ILE A 4 -9.50 -35.14 -70.89
N ILE A 5 -10.03 -34.15 -70.18
CA ILE A 5 -9.46 -33.66 -68.91
C ILE A 5 -9.62 -34.81 -67.92
N SER A 6 -8.50 -35.35 -67.42
CA SER A 6 -8.52 -36.35 -66.35
C SER A 6 -9.08 -35.70 -65.09
N LEU A 7 -10.23 -36.20 -64.64
CA LEU A 7 -10.97 -35.79 -63.45
C LEU A 7 -10.26 -36.21 -62.14
N ALA A 8 -9.07 -36.82 -62.21
CA ALA A 8 -8.40 -37.44 -61.07
C ALA A 8 -7.29 -36.60 -60.41
N ALA A 9 -7.08 -35.35 -60.82
CA ALA A 9 -6.11 -34.45 -60.16
C ALA A 9 -6.70 -33.10 -59.74
N LEU A 10 -8.03 -32.97 -59.79
CA LEU A 10 -8.76 -31.80 -59.29
C LEU A 10 -9.44 -32.10 -57.94
N LEU A 11 -8.85 -33.00 -57.15
CA LEU A 11 -9.36 -33.41 -55.84
C LEU A 11 -8.20 -33.60 -54.84
N ALA A 12 -7.41 -32.55 -54.64
CA ALA A 12 -6.44 -32.45 -53.54
C ALA A 12 -6.16 -30.99 -53.14
N LEU A 13 -7.13 -30.10 -53.35
CA LEU A 13 -7.14 -28.73 -52.82
C LEU A 13 -8.50 -28.44 -52.19
N ALA A 14 -9.03 -29.42 -51.44
CA ALA A 14 -9.76 -29.05 -50.23
C ALA A 14 -8.67 -28.88 -49.18
N THR A 15 -7.98 -27.74 -49.23
CA THR A 15 -7.30 -27.23 -48.05
C THR A 15 -8.34 -27.31 -46.96
N ALA A 16 -8.09 -28.12 -45.93
CA ALA A 16 -8.79 -27.92 -44.69
C ALA A 16 -8.63 -26.42 -44.41
N CYS A 17 -9.75 -25.69 -44.42
CA CYS A 17 -9.82 -24.53 -43.56
C CYS A 17 -9.65 -25.18 -42.19
N GLU A 18 -8.43 -25.28 -41.69
CA GLU A 18 -8.21 -25.50 -40.28
C GLU A 18 -9.01 -24.37 -39.65
N LYS A 19 -10.13 -24.75 -39.03
CA LYS A 19 -10.95 -23.79 -38.31
C LYS A 19 -10.00 -23.34 -37.22
N GLU A 20 -9.46 -22.12 -37.34
CA GLU A 20 -8.65 -21.54 -36.29
C GLU A 20 -9.39 -21.79 -34.96
N PRO A 21 -8.68 -22.29 -33.94
CA PRO A 21 -9.28 -22.47 -32.63
C PRO A 21 -10.00 -21.18 -32.23
N ILE A 22 -11.17 -21.33 -31.60
CA ILE A 22 -11.97 -20.16 -31.21
C ILE A 22 -11.21 -19.48 -30.07
N ASP A 23 -11.19 -18.16 -30.12
CA ASP A 23 -10.73 -17.23 -29.09
C ASP A 23 -11.95 -16.34 -28.85
N THR A 24 -12.61 -16.53 -27.70
CA THR A 24 -13.98 -16.02 -27.47
C THR A 24 -13.97 -14.57 -26.98
N ASP A 25 -12.99 -14.16 -26.20
CA ASP A 25 -12.84 -12.78 -25.69
C ASP A 25 -11.84 -11.93 -26.49
N GLY A 26 -10.98 -12.55 -27.31
CA GLY A 26 -10.06 -11.88 -28.21
C GLY A 26 -8.76 -11.44 -27.55
N ASP A 27 -8.36 -12.05 -26.44
CA ASP A 27 -7.14 -11.70 -25.71
C ASP A 27 -5.86 -12.23 -26.38
N GLY A 28 -5.98 -13.26 -27.23
CA GLY A 28 -4.88 -13.89 -27.95
C GLY A 28 -4.59 -15.35 -27.55
N LEU A 29 -5.22 -15.85 -26.48
CA LEU A 29 -5.35 -17.26 -26.16
C LEU A 29 -6.61 -17.83 -26.80
N THR A 30 -6.62 -19.14 -27.06
CA THR A 30 -7.79 -19.81 -27.61
C THR A 30 -8.57 -20.50 -26.50
N ASP A 31 -9.90 -20.66 -26.65
CA ASP A 31 -10.74 -21.31 -25.62
C ASP A 31 -10.14 -22.65 -25.13
N PRO A 32 -9.55 -23.52 -25.98
CA PRO A 32 -8.90 -24.74 -25.52
C PRO A 32 -7.58 -24.53 -24.76
N GLU A 33 -6.81 -23.48 -25.08
CA GLU A 33 -5.59 -23.10 -24.33
C GLU A 33 -5.97 -22.57 -22.95
N GLU A 34 -6.97 -21.70 -22.89
CA GLU A 34 -7.51 -21.17 -21.64
C GLU A 34 -8.11 -22.27 -20.75
N GLU A 35 -8.86 -23.22 -21.33
CA GLU A 35 -9.33 -24.43 -20.63
C GLU A 35 -8.17 -25.28 -20.05
N GLU A 36 -6.99 -25.27 -20.70
CA GLU A 36 -5.79 -26.00 -20.22
C GLU A 36 -5.06 -25.24 -19.11
N LEU A 37 -5.02 -23.91 -19.20
CA LEU A 37 -4.42 -23.01 -18.22
C LEU A 37 -5.30 -22.83 -16.97
N GLY A 38 -6.62 -23.00 -17.12
CA GLY A 38 -7.60 -22.78 -16.07
C GLY A 38 -8.18 -21.37 -16.05
N THR A 39 -7.88 -20.55 -17.06
CA THR A 39 -8.44 -19.22 -17.26
C THR A 39 -9.88 -19.28 -17.82
N ASP A 40 -10.60 -18.15 -17.88
CA ASP A 40 -12.00 -18.08 -18.35
C ASP A 40 -12.07 -17.65 -19.83
N PRO A 41 -12.46 -18.54 -20.78
CA PRO A 41 -12.54 -18.22 -22.21
C PRO A 41 -13.41 -17.03 -22.62
N ALA A 42 -14.25 -16.54 -21.72
CA ALA A 42 -15.11 -15.39 -21.97
C ALA A 42 -14.62 -14.10 -21.30
N ASN A 43 -13.43 -14.12 -20.69
CA ASN A 43 -12.87 -13.03 -19.91
C ASN A 43 -11.35 -12.92 -20.10
N ALA A 44 -10.96 -11.92 -20.89
CA ALA A 44 -9.57 -11.68 -21.28
C ALA A 44 -8.58 -11.41 -20.14
N ASP A 45 -9.05 -11.26 -18.91
CA ASP A 45 -8.32 -10.89 -17.68
C ASP A 45 -8.99 -11.64 -16.53
N THR A 46 -8.57 -12.89 -16.33
CA THR A 46 -9.29 -13.87 -15.53
C THR A 46 -9.31 -13.50 -14.05
N ASP A 47 -8.20 -13.00 -13.51
CA ASP A 47 -8.05 -12.67 -12.10
C ASP A 47 -8.52 -11.23 -11.77
N GLY A 48 -8.68 -10.38 -12.78
CA GLY A 48 -9.23 -9.04 -12.70
C GLY A 48 -8.22 -7.97 -12.30
N ASP A 49 -6.93 -8.21 -12.49
CA ASP A 49 -5.85 -7.27 -12.20
C ASP A 49 -5.64 -6.24 -13.34
N THR A 50 -6.37 -6.32 -14.46
CA THR A 50 -6.30 -5.44 -15.65
C THR A 50 -5.15 -5.70 -16.63
N ILE A 51 -4.39 -6.78 -16.44
CA ILE A 51 -3.50 -7.37 -17.45
C ILE A 51 -4.28 -8.52 -18.11
N SER A 52 -4.11 -8.74 -19.43
CA SER A 52 -4.79 -9.87 -20.06
C SER A 52 -4.04 -11.18 -19.85
N ASP A 53 -4.75 -12.31 -19.78
CA ASP A 53 -4.16 -13.62 -19.53
C ASP A 53 -3.00 -13.93 -20.50
N SER A 54 -3.17 -13.57 -21.79
CA SER A 54 -2.12 -13.69 -22.80
C SER A 54 -0.88 -12.83 -22.53
N ASP A 55 -1.07 -11.61 -22.05
CA ASP A 55 0.00 -10.64 -21.76
C ASP A 55 0.76 -11.07 -20.49
N GLU A 56 0.06 -11.57 -19.48
CA GLU A 56 0.65 -12.13 -18.26
C GLU A 56 1.57 -13.31 -18.57
N LEU A 57 1.13 -14.26 -19.39
CA LEU A 57 1.96 -15.39 -19.83
C LEU A 57 3.19 -14.95 -20.62
N ASP A 58 3.06 -13.92 -21.47
CA ASP A 58 4.17 -13.33 -22.21
C ASP A 58 5.19 -12.63 -21.28
N MET A 59 4.73 -12.10 -20.14
CA MET A 59 5.56 -11.52 -19.07
C MET A 59 6.12 -12.56 -18.10
N GLY A 60 5.54 -13.77 -18.04
CA GLY A 60 5.92 -14.84 -17.12
C GLY A 60 5.20 -14.79 -15.76
N LEU A 61 4.02 -14.17 -15.73
CA LEU A 61 3.12 -14.02 -14.60
C LEU A 61 2.08 -15.15 -14.57
N ASP A 62 1.27 -15.23 -13.50
CA ASP A 62 0.21 -16.21 -13.29
C ASP A 62 -1.17 -15.57 -13.54
N PRO A 63 -1.85 -15.88 -14.66
CA PRO A 63 -3.13 -15.26 -15.03
C PRO A 63 -4.33 -15.62 -14.13
N LEU A 64 -4.06 -16.28 -13.01
CA LEU A 64 -5.03 -16.69 -12.00
C LEU A 64 -4.76 -16.03 -10.64
N ASP A 65 -3.73 -15.19 -10.54
CA ASP A 65 -3.29 -14.57 -9.30
C ASP A 65 -2.83 -13.12 -9.53
N VAL A 66 -3.61 -12.18 -8.98
CA VAL A 66 -3.40 -10.73 -9.14
C VAL A 66 -2.06 -10.22 -8.60
N ASP A 67 -1.30 -11.07 -7.92
CA ASP A 67 0.01 -10.86 -7.29
C ASP A 67 0.83 -12.14 -7.50
N SER A 68 1.46 -12.24 -8.66
CA SER A 68 2.09 -13.46 -9.18
C SER A 68 3.24 -13.98 -8.31
N ASP A 69 3.95 -13.08 -7.61
CA ASP A 69 5.08 -13.44 -6.75
C ASP A 69 4.74 -13.47 -5.25
N GLY A 70 3.57 -12.99 -4.88
CA GLY A 70 2.98 -13.07 -3.55
C GLY A 70 3.61 -12.14 -2.52
N ASP A 71 4.16 -10.99 -2.96
CA ASP A 71 4.79 -10.00 -2.07
C ASP A 71 3.82 -8.98 -1.46
N GLY A 72 2.57 -8.94 -1.96
CA GLY A 72 1.49 -8.08 -1.50
C GLY A 72 1.24 -6.86 -2.39
N TYR A 73 1.98 -6.66 -3.48
CA TYR A 73 1.66 -5.70 -4.53
C TYR A 73 1.07 -6.42 -5.75
N GLN A 74 0.01 -5.86 -6.34
CA GLN A 74 -0.56 -6.48 -7.55
C GLN A 74 0.33 -6.24 -8.77
N ASP A 75 0.31 -7.18 -9.71
CA ASP A 75 1.16 -7.15 -10.90
C ASP A 75 1.00 -5.84 -11.68
N ASN A 76 -0.24 -5.40 -11.89
CA ASN A 76 -0.54 -4.12 -12.52
C ASN A 76 0.03 -2.89 -11.78
N TRP A 77 0.10 -2.90 -10.44
CA TRP A 77 0.63 -1.81 -9.62
C TRP A 77 2.14 -1.75 -9.74
N GLU A 78 2.77 -2.91 -9.71
CA GLU A 78 4.20 -3.07 -9.88
C GLU A 78 4.68 -2.61 -11.25
N LEU A 79 3.97 -3.02 -12.32
CA LEU A 79 4.26 -2.53 -13.68
C LEU A 79 4.11 -1.01 -13.79
N ALA A 80 3.13 -0.41 -13.08
CA ALA A 80 2.92 1.02 -13.09
C ALA A 80 4.04 1.80 -12.37
N GLU A 81 4.58 1.25 -11.28
CA GLU A 81 5.70 1.84 -10.52
C GLU A 81 7.09 1.41 -11.05
N GLY A 82 7.13 0.44 -11.96
CA GLY A 82 8.35 -0.03 -12.64
C GLY A 82 9.14 -1.06 -11.83
N THR A 83 8.47 -1.81 -10.96
CA THR A 83 9.04 -3.00 -10.29
C THR A 83 8.81 -4.26 -11.12
N ASP A 84 9.11 -5.44 -10.57
CA ASP A 84 9.19 -6.71 -11.32
C ASP A 84 8.26 -7.73 -10.66
N PRO A 85 7.04 -7.92 -11.19
CA PRO A 85 5.98 -8.72 -10.54
C PRO A 85 6.21 -10.23 -10.55
N ALA A 86 7.31 -10.69 -11.14
CA ALA A 86 7.75 -12.08 -11.05
C ALA A 86 8.84 -12.28 -9.98
N ASN A 87 9.11 -11.28 -9.14
CA ASN A 87 10.22 -11.26 -8.22
C ASN A 87 9.88 -10.52 -6.92
N ALA A 88 9.46 -11.29 -5.90
CA ALA A 88 9.05 -10.81 -4.58
C ALA A 88 10.11 -10.00 -3.79
N GLY A 89 11.33 -9.84 -4.32
CA GLY A 89 12.33 -8.92 -3.78
C GLY A 89 12.33 -7.53 -4.44
N SER A 90 11.53 -7.33 -5.49
CA SER A 90 11.40 -6.11 -6.27
C SER A 90 10.13 -5.37 -5.85
N VAL A 91 10.14 -4.80 -4.67
CA VAL A 91 8.94 -4.20 -4.04
C VAL A 91 8.76 -2.72 -4.34
N ILE A 92 7.52 -2.21 -4.27
CA ILE A 92 7.21 -0.76 -4.36
C ILE A 92 7.81 0.00 -3.17
N TYR A 93 7.58 -0.48 -1.96
CA TYR A 93 8.19 0.04 -0.74
C TYR A 93 9.03 -1.04 -0.06
N ILE A 94 10.30 -0.75 0.21
CA ILE A 94 11.21 -1.68 0.89
C ILE A 94 10.66 -2.07 2.27
N GLY A 95 9.92 -1.17 2.92
CA GLY A 95 9.28 -1.42 4.20
C GLY A 95 7.99 -2.24 4.15
N GLY A 96 7.55 -2.70 2.98
CA GLY A 96 6.33 -3.50 2.83
C GLY A 96 5.06 -2.74 3.23
N TYR A 97 5.01 -1.44 2.96
CA TYR A 97 3.86 -0.61 3.30
C TYR A 97 2.73 -0.80 2.29
N PRO A 98 1.47 -0.52 2.67
CA PRO A 98 0.39 -0.46 1.70
C PRO A 98 0.73 0.48 0.54
N TYR A 99 0.24 0.14 -0.65
CA TYR A 99 0.21 1.00 -1.81
C TYR A 99 -1.24 1.21 -2.24
N ASN A 100 -1.59 2.42 -2.67
CA ASN A 100 -2.92 2.73 -3.17
C ASN A 100 -2.83 3.47 -4.52
N PRO A 101 -3.11 2.81 -5.66
CA PRO A 101 -3.10 3.47 -6.97
C PRO A 101 -4.19 4.55 -7.09
N ASP A 102 -5.27 4.44 -6.31
CA ASP A 102 -6.40 5.37 -6.27
C ASP A 102 -6.25 6.47 -5.21
N LYS A 103 -5.07 6.65 -4.60
CA LYS A 103 -4.83 7.63 -3.51
C LYS A 103 -5.27 9.06 -3.86
N ASP A 104 -5.20 9.44 -5.13
CA ASP A 104 -5.62 10.75 -5.62
C ASP A 104 -7.14 10.97 -5.55
N SER A 105 -7.94 9.91 -5.53
CA SER A 105 -9.40 9.95 -5.47
C SER A 105 -9.95 10.39 -4.11
N TYR A 106 -9.15 10.27 -3.05
CA TYR A 106 -9.55 10.61 -1.67
C TYR A 106 -9.54 12.13 -1.39
N GLY A 107 -9.20 12.96 -2.39
CA GLY A 107 -9.40 14.40 -2.31
C GLY A 107 -8.50 15.10 -1.29
N ALA A 108 -7.28 14.59 -1.11
CA ALA A 108 -6.31 15.10 -0.16
C ALA A 108 -6.06 16.62 -0.33
N PRO A 109 -6.36 17.47 0.67
CA PRO A 109 -6.07 18.88 0.58
C PRO A 109 -4.56 19.14 0.58
N SER A 110 -4.15 20.23 -0.06
CA SER A 110 -2.80 20.75 0.10
C SER A 110 -2.52 21.09 1.57
N ILE A 111 -1.25 21.11 1.99
CA ILE A 111 -0.87 21.51 3.35
C ILE A 111 -1.38 22.92 3.67
N GLU A 112 -1.47 23.82 2.69
CA GLU A 112 -1.98 25.18 2.89
C GLU A 112 -3.49 25.19 3.13
N ASP A 113 -4.24 24.42 2.35
CA ASP A 113 -5.71 24.41 2.36
C ASP A 113 -6.33 23.52 3.45
N ALA A 114 -5.56 22.58 4.00
CA ALA A 114 -6.13 21.64 4.97
C ALA A 114 -6.63 22.35 6.23
N VAL A 115 -7.65 21.80 6.89
CA VAL A 115 -8.14 22.33 8.16
C VAL A 115 -7.78 21.33 9.24
N ALA A 116 -6.89 21.73 10.15
CA ALA A 116 -6.50 20.91 11.31
C ALA A 116 -7.63 20.90 12.35
N SER A 117 -8.69 20.14 12.04
CA SER A 117 -9.80 19.87 12.96
C SER A 117 -10.51 18.58 12.58
N THR A 118 -11.06 17.90 13.58
CA THR A 118 -11.85 16.68 13.39
C THR A 118 -12.97 16.87 12.36
N GLY A 119 -13.22 15.85 11.54
CA GLY A 119 -14.19 15.86 10.44
C GLY A 119 -13.68 16.48 9.14
N ASN A 120 -12.40 16.85 9.06
CA ASN A 120 -11.77 17.32 7.82
C ASN A 120 -10.74 16.30 7.34
N ALA A 121 -10.50 16.29 6.03
CA ALA A 121 -9.46 15.46 5.41
C ALA A 121 -8.06 15.87 5.91
N PHE A 122 -7.21 14.87 6.15
CA PHE A 122 -5.80 15.07 6.47
C PHE A 122 -5.03 15.58 5.25
N ALA A 123 -4.06 16.49 5.44
CA ALA A 123 -3.31 17.02 4.30
C ALA A 123 -2.46 15.94 3.65
N ARG A 124 -2.22 16.06 2.34
CA ARG A 124 -1.28 15.16 1.66
C ARG A 124 0.14 15.48 2.10
N PHE A 125 0.83 14.46 2.63
CA PHE A 125 2.25 14.52 2.92
C PHE A 125 2.97 13.40 2.21
N GLN A 126 4.19 13.71 1.78
CA GLN A 126 5.17 12.75 1.33
C GLN A 126 6.35 12.81 2.28
N PHE A 127 6.70 11.68 2.87
CA PHE A 127 7.78 11.58 3.85
C PHE A 127 8.90 10.70 3.32
N ILE A 128 10.09 10.84 3.89
CA ILE A 128 11.18 9.88 3.67
C ILE A 128 11.15 8.87 4.81
N ASP A 129 11.12 7.58 4.49
CA ASP A 129 11.14 6.52 5.48
C ASP A 129 12.56 6.12 5.92
N GLN A 130 12.68 5.04 6.70
CA GLN A 130 13.97 4.51 7.15
C GLN A 130 14.84 3.85 6.06
N PHE A 131 14.29 3.60 4.87
CA PHE A 131 15.00 3.01 3.73
C PHE A 131 15.34 4.03 2.65
N GLY A 132 14.87 5.28 2.80
CA GLY A 132 15.07 6.37 1.85
C GLY A 132 13.94 6.52 0.83
N ASP A 133 12.86 5.74 0.96
CA ASP A 133 11.72 5.77 0.07
C ASP A 133 10.83 6.98 0.36
N VAL A 134 10.26 7.56 -0.71
CA VAL A 134 9.25 8.63 -0.59
C VAL A 134 7.88 7.99 -0.42
N VAL A 135 7.38 7.98 0.81
CA VAL A 135 6.09 7.40 1.17
C VAL A 135 5.00 8.47 1.13
N ASP A 136 3.97 8.27 0.32
CA ASP A 136 2.77 9.11 0.34
C ASP A 136 1.81 8.61 1.41
N ILE A 137 1.42 9.48 2.35
CA ILE A 137 0.57 9.04 3.46
C ILE A 137 -0.81 8.53 2.99
N TYR A 138 -1.25 8.93 1.79
CA TYR A 138 -2.51 8.45 1.23
C TYR A 138 -2.42 7.04 0.61
N ASP A 139 -1.23 6.43 0.54
CA ASP A 139 -1.11 5.00 0.23
C ASP A 139 -1.80 4.09 1.28
N PHE A 140 -2.00 4.61 2.49
CA PHE A 140 -2.74 3.96 3.57
C PHE A 140 -4.27 4.12 3.47
N ALA A 141 -4.76 4.97 2.56
CA ALA A 141 -6.19 5.20 2.38
C ALA A 141 -6.86 3.97 1.74
N GLY A 142 -8.14 3.74 2.03
CA GLY A 142 -8.94 2.69 1.38
C GLY A 142 -8.65 1.25 1.82
N GLN A 143 -7.70 1.06 2.72
CA GLN A 143 -7.22 -0.26 3.16
C GLN A 143 -8.15 -0.96 4.18
N GLY A 144 -9.39 -0.46 4.37
CA GLY A 144 -10.35 -1.02 5.33
C GLY A 144 -10.02 -0.78 6.81
N LYS A 145 -8.96 0.00 7.10
CA LYS A 145 -8.38 0.16 8.43
C LYS A 145 -8.11 1.64 8.72
N PRO A 146 -8.21 2.09 9.98
CA PRO A 146 -7.82 3.43 10.36
C PRO A 146 -6.30 3.57 10.44
N VAL A 147 -5.84 4.83 10.44
CA VAL A 147 -4.42 5.20 10.52
C VAL A 147 -4.19 6.07 11.75
N ILE A 148 -3.23 5.67 12.58
CA ILE A 148 -2.67 6.49 13.65
C ILE A 148 -1.42 7.16 13.14
N ILE A 149 -1.37 8.48 13.25
CA ILE A 149 -0.14 9.25 13.05
C ILE A 149 0.44 9.56 14.43
N ASP A 150 1.50 8.87 14.82
CA ASP A 150 2.29 9.11 16.02
C ASP A 150 3.43 10.08 15.71
N ILE A 151 3.30 11.31 16.20
CA ILE A 151 4.21 12.39 15.91
C ILE A 151 5.20 12.51 17.07
N ALA A 152 6.46 12.20 16.77
CA ALA A 152 7.55 12.09 17.73
C ALA A 152 8.72 13.04 17.40
N ALA A 153 9.53 13.33 18.42
CA ALA A 153 10.80 14.04 18.26
C ALA A 153 11.93 13.13 18.73
N ASP A 154 13.10 13.15 18.06
CA ASP A 154 14.20 12.21 18.36
C ASP A 154 14.66 12.30 19.82
N TRP A 155 14.60 13.48 20.42
CA TRP A 155 15.08 13.72 21.79
C TRP A 155 14.02 13.43 22.87
N CYS A 156 12.79 13.11 22.47
CA CYS A 156 11.64 13.05 23.36
C CYS A 156 11.55 11.71 24.10
N GLY A 157 11.83 11.74 25.42
CA GLY A 157 11.75 10.56 26.28
C GLY A 157 10.39 9.84 26.29
N PRO A 158 9.25 10.55 26.40
CA PRO A 158 7.93 9.91 26.29
C PRO A 158 7.67 9.28 24.91
N CYS A 159 8.22 9.85 23.84
CA CYS A 159 8.08 9.32 22.48
C CYS A 159 8.79 7.97 22.34
N HIS A 160 10.01 7.88 22.85
CA HIS A 160 10.72 6.59 22.98
C HIS A 160 9.94 5.55 23.79
N GLY A 161 9.18 6.00 24.80
CA GLY A 161 8.31 5.12 25.59
C GLY A 161 7.14 4.58 24.79
N MET A 162 6.52 5.41 23.96
CA MET A 162 5.42 5.01 23.09
C MET A 162 5.88 4.02 22.02
N SER A 163 6.98 4.32 21.29
CA SER A 163 7.54 3.38 20.32
C SER A 163 7.92 2.06 20.97
N SER A 164 8.61 2.11 22.13
CA SER A 164 8.96 0.90 22.88
C SER A 164 7.74 0.04 23.22
N TRP A 165 6.65 0.68 23.67
CA TRP A 165 5.40 -0.01 23.99
C TRP A 165 4.77 -0.66 22.77
N ILE A 166 4.67 0.08 21.66
CA ILE A 166 4.16 -0.44 20.39
C ILE A 166 5.04 -1.57 19.85
N THR A 167 6.34 -1.60 20.15
CA THR A 167 7.23 -2.72 19.77
C THR A 167 7.35 -3.82 20.83
N GLY A 168 6.55 -3.76 21.92
CA GLY A 168 6.39 -4.84 22.89
C GLY A 168 7.07 -4.66 24.26
N ASP A 169 7.78 -3.56 24.54
CA ASP A 169 8.32 -3.23 25.86
C ASP A 169 7.61 -2.03 26.49
N ASP A 170 6.71 -2.32 27.44
CA ASP A 170 5.88 -1.34 28.13
C ASP A 170 6.53 -0.78 29.42
N TYR A 171 7.78 -0.34 29.37
CA TYR A 171 8.48 0.16 30.57
C TYR A 171 7.89 1.45 31.15
N GLN A 172 7.11 2.22 30.36
CA GLN A 172 6.40 3.42 30.82
C GLN A 172 4.95 3.15 31.26
N GLY A 173 4.45 1.92 31.09
CA GLY A 173 3.13 1.50 31.57
C GLY A 173 1.94 2.02 30.75
N TRP A 174 2.13 2.31 29.47
CA TRP A 174 1.07 2.68 28.52
C TRP A 174 -0.02 1.60 28.44
N GLY A 175 0.38 0.32 28.46
CA GLY A 175 -0.52 -0.82 28.42
C GLY A 175 -1.46 -0.94 29.62
N SER A 176 -1.16 -0.22 30.72
CA SER A 176 -2.09 -0.14 31.86
C SER A 176 -3.26 0.82 31.64
N TYR A 177 -3.12 1.75 30.69
CA TYR A 177 -4.17 2.71 30.30
C TYR A 177 -4.84 2.31 28.98
N TYR A 178 -4.08 1.78 28.04
CA TYR A 178 -4.52 1.36 26.71
C TYR A 178 -4.22 -0.13 26.54
N THR A 179 -5.19 -0.96 26.90
CA THR A 179 -4.99 -2.40 27.07
C THR A 179 -5.00 -3.20 25.77
N THR A 180 -5.58 -2.68 24.69
CA THR A 180 -5.75 -3.41 23.41
C THR A 180 -5.00 -2.76 22.25
N THR A 181 -4.53 -1.52 22.40
CA THR A 181 -3.94 -0.74 21.31
C THR A 181 -2.72 -1.41 20.67
N ALA A 182 -1.71 -1.81 21.46
CA ALA A 182 -0.51 -2.45 20.92
C ALA A 182 -0.84 -3.79 20.23
N GLU A 183 -1.79 -4.56 20.77
CA GLU A 183 -2.25 -5.81 20.14
C GLU A 183 -2.94 -5.55 18.80
N LYS A 184 -3.78 -4.51 18.71
CA LYS A 184 -4.43 -4.09 17.45
C LYS A 184 -3.42 -3.66 16.39
N VAL A 185 -2.33 -2.99 16.79
CA VAL A 185 -1.24 -2.64 15.86
C VAL A 185 -0.53 -3.92 15.38
N HIS A 186 -0.18 -4.84 16.29
CA HIS A 186 0.48 -6.10 15.95
C HIS A 186 -0.38 -7.00 15.05
N ASN A 187 -1.69 -7.03 15.26
CA ASN A 187 -2.63 -7.80 14.44
C ASN A 187 -2.92 -7.13 13.09
N GLY A 188 -2.45 -5.90 12.89
CA GLY A 188 -2.74 -5.12 11.69
C GLY A 188 -4.18 -4.63 11.61
N ASP A 189 -4.89 -4.49 12.73
CA ASP A 189 -6.24 -3.92 12.80
C ASP A 189 -6.22 -2.39 12.58
N VAL A 190 -5.08 -1.75 12.84
CA VAL A 190 -4.83 -0.31 12.69
C VAL A 190 -3.42 -0.11 12.13
N PHE A 191 -3.27 0.80 11.17
CA PHE A 191 -1.94 1.24 10.76
C PHE A 191 -1.38 2.23 11.77
N TRP A 192 -0.20 1.93 12.32
CA TRP A 192 0.51 2.86 13.18
C TRP A 192 1.71 3.43 12.42
N VAL A 193 1.68 4.73 12.16
CA VAL A 193 2.74 5.44 11.42
C VAL A 193 3.47 6.36 12.37
N THR A 194 4.76 6.11 12.59
CA THR A 194 5.59 6.99 13.41
C THR A 194 6.20 8.07 12.53
N VAL A 195 5.96 9.34 12.82
CA VAL A 195 6.52 10.48 12.10
C VAL A 195 7.45 11.27 13.02
N LEU A 196 8.74 11.26 12.72
CA LEU A 196 9.74 12.09 13.37
C LEU A 196 9.66 13.51 12.82
N GLY A 197 9.10 14.42 13.61
CA GLY A 197 8.93 15.82 13.23
C GLY A 197 10.13 16.71 13.55
N GLU A 198 11.01 16.29 14.45
CA GLU A 198 12.12 17.11 14.91
C GLU A 198 13.27 16.29 15.50
N ASN A 199 14.51 16.71 15.25
CA ASN A 199 15.71 16.20 15.89
C ASN A 199 16.20 17.07 17.06
N ARG A 200 17.26 16.65 17.75
CA ARG A 200 17.84 17.36 18.91
C ARG A 200 18.23 18.82 18.68
N MET A 201 18.34 19.25 17.43
CA MET A 201 18.71 20.61 17.05
C MET A 201 17.51 21.50 16.71
N GLY A 202 16.29 21.00 16.83
CA GLY A 202 15.10 21.76 16.41
C GLY A 202 14.90 21.76 14.90
N ARG A 203 15.40 20.74 14.19
CA ARG A 203 15.36 20.65 12.72
C ARG A 203 14.70 19.35 12.29
N ALA A 204 14.32 19.26 11.02
CA ALA A 204 13.92 17.99 10.41
C ALA A 204 14.99 16.90 10.67
N PRO A 205 14.58 15.66 11.00
CA PRO A 205 15.50 14.55 11.11
C PRO A 205 16.11 14.23 9.74
N SER A 206 17.36 13.76 9.73
CA SER A 206 17.93 13.13 8.53
C SER A 206 17.46 11.69 8.42
N GLU A 207 17.57 11.12 7.22
CA GLU A 207 17.34 9.68 6.95
C GLU A 207 18.07 8.78 7.96
N ASP A 208 19.37 9.01 8.21
CA ASP A 208 20.12 8.27 9.25
C ASP A 208 19.45 8.28 10.64
N GLN A 209 18.77 9.38 11.01
CA GLN A 209 18.09 9.49 12.29
C GLN A 209 16.75 8.76 12.29
N VAL A 210 16.04 8.78 11.16
CA VAL A 210 14.83 7.98 10.92
C VAL A 210 15.18 6.50 11.02
N GLN A 211 16.24 6.06 10.34
CA GLN A 211 16.76 4.70 10.41
C GLN A 211 17.22 4.31 11.81
N THR A 212 17.98 5.17 12.50
CA THR A 212 18.40 4.90 13.89
C THR A 212 17.22 4.68 14.83
N TRP A 213 16.11 5.40 14.61
CA TRP A 213 14.88 5.22 15.38
C TRP A 213 14.23 3.88 15.06
N ALA A 214 14.06 3.54 13.78
CA ALA A 214 13.52 2.25 13.35
C ALA A 214 14.34 1.06 13.90
N ASP A 215 15.68 1.14 13.86
CA ASP A 215 16.57 0.12 14.43
C ASP A 215 16.42 -0.03 15.95
N SER A 216 16.07 1.06 16.64
CA SER A 216 15.86 1.06 18.09
C SER A 216 14.50 0.49 18.50
N TYR A 217 13.52 0.56 17.59
CA TYR A 217 12.13 0.15 17.78
C TYR A 217 11.64 -0.64 16.56
N PRO A 218 12.21 -1.83 16.29
CA PRO A 218 11.89 -2.58 15.09
C PRO A 218 10.48 -3.16 15.15
N HIS A 219 9.70 -2.95 14.09
CA HIS A 219 8.37 -3.53 13.93
C HIS A 219 7.99 -3.62 12.43
N GLU A 220 7.56 -4.79 11.97
CA GLU A 220 7.33 -5.07 10.54
C GLU A 220 6.18 -4.24 9.93
N GLY A 221 5.17 -3.88 10.73
CA GLY A 221 4.01 -3.09 10.28
C GLY A 221 3.99 -1.61 10.70
N VAL A 222 5.10 -1.05 11.22
CA VAL A 222 5.14 0.34 11.68
C VAL A 222 6.22 1.11 10.90
N PRO A 223 5.85 1.88 9.86
CA PRO A 223 6.79 2.78 9.21
C PRO A 223 7.31 3.85 10.17
N VAL A 224 8.58 4.21 10.01
CA VAL A 224 9.18 5.39 10.66
C VAL A 224 9.53 6.39 9.57
N LEU A 225 8.87 7.55 9.62
CA LEU A 225 8.91 8.57 8.58
C LEU A 225 9.57 9.84 9.13
N GLY A 226 10.34 10.54 8.31
CA GLY A 226 10.91 11.86 8.60
C GLY A 226 10.09 12.99 8.01
N ASP A 227 9.62 13.92 8.86
CA ASP A 227 8.93 15.15 8.44
C ASP A 227 9.90 16.34 8.37
N ASP A 228 9.70 17.21 7.38
CA ASP A 228 10.48 18.45 7.20
C ASP A 228 10.06 19.59 8.18
N GLY A 229 9.23 19.23 9.16
CA GLY A 229 8.59 20.09 10.14
C GLY A 229 7.26 20.69 9.66
N THR A 230 6.80 20.42 8.43
CA THR A 230 5.52 20.96 7.93
C THR A 230 4.34 20.39 8.68
N LEU A 231 4.35 19.10 9.00
CA LEU A 231 3.27 18.44 9.71
C LEU A 231 3.07 19.07 11.11
N ASN A 232 4.16 19.27 11.85
CA ASN A 232 4.09 19.88 13.20
C ASN A 232 3.51 21.29 13.16
N ARG A 233 3.90 22.07 12.13
CA ARG A 233 3.42 23.44 11.94
C ARG A 233 1.94 23.47 11.56
N LYS A 234 1.47 22.50 10.76
CA LYS A 234 0.09 22.46 10.28
C LYS A 234 -0.89 22.01 11.37
N TYR A 235 -0.54 20.96 12.11
CA TYR A 235 -1.45 20.32 13.07
C TYR A 235 -1.29 20.82 14.51
N VAL A 236 -0.43 21.83 14.72
CA VAL A 236 -0.30 22.61 15.97
C VAL A 236 -0.18 21.71 17.20
N LEU A 237 0.93 20.98 17.27
CA LEU A 237 1.18 20.03 18.35
C LEU A 237 1.15 20.71 19.72
N LEU A 238 0.48 20.07 20.68
CA LEU A 238 0.41 20.53 22.07
C LEU A 238 1.57 19.99 22.92
N GLY A 239 2.31 19.00 22.40
CA GLY A 239 3.43 18.36 23.05
C GLY A 239 3.94 17.14 22.27
N TRP A 240 4.90 16.43 22.85
CA TRP A 240 5.51 15.23 22.27
C TRP A 240 5.37 14.05 23.25
N PRO A 241 4.98 12.84 22.79
CA PRO A 241 4.41 12.57 21.47
C PRO A 241 3.01 13.16 21.33
N THR A 242 2.54 13.28 20.10
CA THR A 242 1.15 13.64 19.75
C THR A 242 0.60 12.59 18.80
N THR A 243 -0.61 12.10 19.03
CA THR A 243 -1.26 11.15 18.13
C THR A 243 -2.50 11.75 17.46
N LEU A 244 -2.69 11.43 16.17
CA LEU A 244 -3.89 11.72 15.39
C LEU A 244 -4.52 10.38 14.99
N PHE A 245 -5.86 10.33 14.97
CA PHE A 245 -6.60 9.19 14.43
C PHE A 245 -7.27 9.62 13.13
N LEU A 246 -6.99 8.90 12.05
CA LEU A 246 -7.62 9.03 10.75
C LEU A 246 -8.46 7.78 10.49
N ASP A 247 -9.65 7.94 9.92
CA ASP A 247 -10.37 6.78 9.37
C ASP A 247 -9.75 6.32 8.03
N GLN A 248 -10.33 5.27 7.44
CA GLN A 248 -9.87 4.70 6.15
C GLN A 248 -9.96 5.69 4.97
N ASP A 249 -10.75 6.75 5.09
CA ASP A 249 -10.91 7.80 4.07
C ASP A 249 -9.95 8.99 4.34
N MET A 250 -9.01 8.83 5.27
CA MET A 250 -8.05 9.84 5.72
C MET A 250 -8.72 11.08 6.33
N VAL A 251 -9.92 10.93 6.90
CA VAL A 251 -10.61 11.98 7.65
C VAL A 251 -10.20 11.92 9.11
N ILE A 252 -9.86 13.08 9.67
CA ILE A 252 -9.40 13.20 11.05
C ILE A 252 -10.58 12.96 12.01
N GLN A 253 -10.52 11.89 12.80
CA GLN A 253 -11.55 11.60 13.81
C GLN A 253 -11.14 12.04 15.21
N ALA A 254 -9.84 12.02 15.52
CA ALA A 254 -9.32 12.52 16.80
C ALA A 254 -8.00 13.27 16.63
N MET A 255 -7.84 14.31 17.44
CA MET A 255 -6.64 15.15 17.52
C MET A 255 -6.31 15.46 18.99
N PRO A 256 -5.06 15.85 19.30
CA PRO A 256 -4.72 16.31 20.65
C PRO A 256 -5.56 17.53 21.05
N THR A 257 -5.99 17.55 22.30
CA THR A 257 -6.67 18.69 22.94
C THR A 257 -5.99 19.02 24.26
N SER A 258 -6.13 20.25 24.75
CA SER A 258 -5.54 20.64 26.05
C SER A 258 -5.98 19.78 27.25
N SER A 259 -7.10 19.07 27.11
CA SER A 259 -7.64 18.15 28.12
C SER A 259 -7.28 16.68 27.89
N ASN A 260 -6.93 16.30 26.65
CA ASN A 260 -6.59 14.95 26.27
C ASN A 260 -5.63 14.97 25.08
N HIS A 261 -4.34 14.73 25.35
CA HIS A 261 -3.29 14.68 24.33
C HIS A 261 -3.28 13.36 23.53
N TYR A 262 -3.97 12.32 24.01
CA TYR A 262 -3.90 10.96 23.49
C TYR A 262 -5.27 10.45 23.00
N GLY A 263 -6.17 11.37 22.63
CA GLY A 263 -7.54 11.01 22.20
C GLY A 263 -7.59 10.06 21.00
N ALA A 264 -6.54 9.99 20.19
CA ALA A 264 -6.41 8.98 19.14
C ALA A 264 -6.32 7.55 19.71
N LEU A 265 -5.64 7.34 20.84
CA LEU A 265 -5.54 6.03 21.49
C LEU A 265 -6.89 5.59 22.08
N ASP A 266 -7.68 6.53 22.61
CA ASP A 266 -9.06 6.25 23.03
C ASP A 266 -9.91 5.72 21.86
N MET A 267 -9.66 6.20 20.64
CA MET A 267 -10.36 5.71 19.45
C MET A 267 -9.91 4.30 19.06
N VAL A 268 -8.61 4.00 19.15
CA VAL A 268 -8.12 2.63 18.91
C VAL A 268 -8.72 1.65 19.91
N GLU A 269 -8.76 1.99 21.20
CA GLU A 269 -9.37 1.12 22.22
C GLU A 269 -10.86 0.85 21.97
N ALA A 270 -11.55 1.74 21.26
CA ALA A 270 -12.98 1.64 20.97
C ALA A 270 -13.33 0.80 19.71
N LEU A 271 -12.34 0.46 18.87
CA LEU A 271 -12.50 -0.46 17.73
C LEU A 271 -12.84 -1.88 18.20
#